data_AF-X1FTA2-F1
#
_entry.id   AF-X1FTA2-F1
#
_cell.length_a   1.000
_cell.length_b   1.000
_cell.length_c   1.000
_cell.angle_alpha   90.00
_cell.angle_beta   90.00
_cell.angle_gamma   90.00
#
_symmetry.space_group_name_H-M   'P 1'
#
loop_
_entity.id
_entity.type
_entity.pdbx_description
1 polymer ?
#
loop_
_entity_poly.entity_id
_entity_poly.type
_entity_poly.pdbx_seq_one_letter_code
_entity_poly.pdbx_strand_id
1 'polypeptide(L)'
;GEELLSIWKKWYPNRKKIVPRDIKLTPLTVRQWYIGDGCLVPHNSGRSHIILCTEGFPIADVKWLADKLINLGFKATQYVSNISHISVYSTEDFLNYLGPCPVKDYKYKWNYYKRKEVNKNDLFQRKEVL
;
A
#
# COMPACT_ATOMS: atom_id res chain seq x y z
N GLY A 1 12.44 10.17 27.83
CA GLY A 1 11.30 11.12 27.78
C GLY A 1 11.42 12.08 26.61
N GLU A 2 12.55 12.77 26.48
CA GLU A 2 12.76 13.82 25.47
C GLU A 2 12.68 13.34 24.00
N GLU A 3 13.13 12.11 23.73
CA GLU A 3 13.13 11.54 22.37
C GLU A 3 11.71 11.42 21.78
N LEU A 4 10.76 10.85 22.54
CA LEU A 4 9.36 10.73 22.11
C LEU A 4 8.68 12.09 21.95
N LEU A 5 9.03 13.06 22.80
CA LEU A 5 8.50 14.42 22.68
C LEU A 5 8.96 15.09 21.39
N SER A 6 10.21 14.88 20.98
CA SER A 6 10.74 15.42 19.73
C SER A 6 10.00 14.86 18.51
N ILE A 7 9.73 13.55 18.49
CA ILE A 7 8.94 12.88 17.45
C ILE A 7 7.51 13.42 17.46
N TRP A 8 6.88 13.49 18.64
CA TRP A 8 5.53 14.01 18.77
C TRP A 8 5.40 15.43 18.21
N LYS A 9 6.34 16.33 18.53
CA LYS A 9 6.34 17.71 18.00
C LYS A 9 6.45 17.78 16.48
N LYS A 10 7.18 16.85 15.84
CA LYS A 10 7.26 16.77 14.37
C LYS A 10 5.94 16.36 13.72
N TRP A 11 5.23 15.40 14.32
CA TRP A 11 3.98 14.86 13.78
C TRP A 11 2.75 15.69 14.17
N TYR A 12 2.81 16.43 15.29
CA TYR A 12 1.68 17.20 15.85
C TYR A 12 2.02 18.68 16.11
N PRO A 13 2.55 19.44 15.14
CA PRO A 13 2.76 20.87 15.31
C PRO A 13 1.41 21.55 15.59
N ASN A 14 1.38 22.41 16.60
CA ASN A 14 0.16 23.07 17.07
C ASN A 14 -0.98 22.06 17.39
N ARG A 15 -0.63 20.86 17.86
CA ARG A 15 -1.56 19.75 18.17
C ARG A 15 -2.37 19.26 16.96
N LYS A 16 -1.94 19.54 15.72
CA LYS A 16 -2.57 19.07 14.48
C LYS A 16 -1.69 18.01 13.83
N LYS A 17 -2.28 16.86 13.51
CA LYS A 17 -1.58 15.75 12.86
C LYS A 17 -1.16 16.15 11.44
N ILE A 18 0.12 15.97 11.10
CA ILE A 18 0.67 16.18 9.76
C ILE A 18 1.62 15.04 9.38
N VAL A 19 2.03 15.00 8.12
CA VAL A 19 3.15 14.18 7.65
C VAL A 19 4.44 15.02 7.63
N PRO A 20 5.47 14.67 8.43
CA PRO A 20 6.75 15.36 8.39
C PRO A 20 7.40 15.32 7.01
N ARG A 21 7.88 16.46 6.49
CA ARG A 21 8.44 16.56 5.12
C ARG A 21 9.81 15.90 4.95
N ASP A 22 10.49 15.62 6.06
CA ASP A 22 11.76 14.89 6.13
C ASP A 22 11.56 13.36 6.18
N ILE A 23 10.32 12.85 6.20
CA ILE A 23 10.08 11.41 6.20
C ILE A 23 10.59 10.76 4.92
N LYS A 24 11.37 9.69 5.07
CA LYS A 24 11.88 8.87 3.97
C LYS A 24 11.00 7.63 3.86
N LEU A 25 10.49 7.34 2.67
CA LEU A 25 9.71 6.12 2.41
C LEU A 25 10.63 4.95 2.06
N THR A 26 11.40 4.46 3.03
CA THR A 26 12.24 3.25 2.89
C THR A 26 11.39 1.97 2.98
N PRO A 27 11.93 0.79 2.62
CA PRO A 27 11.24 -0.48 2.82
C PRO A 27 10.69 -0.66 4.25
N LEU A 28 11.49 -0.28 5.26
CA LEU A 28 11.11 -0.39 6.66
C LEU A 28 9.95 0.55 7.02
N THR A 29 10.03 1.82 6.66
CA THR A 29 8.99 2.80 7.02
C THR A 29 7.67 2.50 6.33
N VAL A 30 7.71 2.13 5.04
CA VAL A 30 6.50 1.78 4.29
C VAL A 30 5.90 0.48 4.81
N ARG A 31 6.73 -0.51 5.20
CA ARG A 31 6.25 -1.74 5.84
C ARG A 31 5.53 -1.46 7.15
N GLN A 32 6.08 -0.61 8.02
CA GLN A 32 5.41 -0.27 9.28
C GLN A 32 4.09 0.46 9.04
N TRP A 33 4.06 1.38 8.09
CA TRP A 33 2.83 2.05 7.69
C TRP A 33 1.80 1.04 7.14
N TYR A 34 2.20 0.10 6.30
CA TYR A 34 1.30 -0.93 5.77
C TYR A 34 0.78 -1.89 6.86
N ILE A 35 1.62 -2.26 7.82
CA ILE A 35 1.20 -3.09 8.97
C ILE A 35 0.16 -2.36 9.82
N GLY A 36 0.35 -1.07 10.08
CA GLY A 36 -0.60 -0.27 10.86
C GLY A 36 -1.90 -0.01 10.11
N ASP A 37 -1.79 0.66 8.96
CA ASP A 37 -2.93 1.31 8.28
C ASP A 37 -3.16 0.80 6.85
N GLY A 38 -2.46 -0.26 6.45
CA GLY A 38 -2.57 -0.86 5.12
C GLY A 38 -3.50 -2.06 5.05
N CYS A 39 -4.08 -2.27 3.87
CA CYS A 39 -4.93 -3.42 3.55
C CYS A 39 -4.65 -3.92 2.13
N LEU A 40 -4.60 -5.26 1.96
CA LEU A 40 -4.67 -5.91 0.66
C LEU A 40 -6.13 -6.22 0.35
N VAL A 41 -6.70 -5.46 -0.57
CA VAL A 41 -8.12 -5.59 -0.92
C VAL A 41 -8.26 -6.63 -2.02
N PRO A 42 -8.91 -7.78 -1.76
CA PRO A 42 -9.17 -8.78 -2.79
C PRO A 42 -10.19 -8.27 -3.80
N HIS A 43 -10.07 -8.75 -5.04
CA HIS A 43 -11.08 -8.53 -6.06
C HIS A 43 -11.70 -9.88 -6.45
N ASN A 44 -13.01 -10.02 -6.34
CA ASN A 44 -13.75 -11.29 -6.53
C ASN A 44 -13.41 -12.02 -7.83
N SER A 45 -13.03 -11.29 -8.88
CA SER A 45 -12.69 -11.82 -10.20
C SER A 45 -11.37 -11.30 -10.75
N GLY A 46 -10.50 -10.69 -9.94
CA GLY A 46 -9.36 -9.90 -10.43
C GLY A 46 -8.14 -9.91 -9.52
N ARG A 47 -7.18 -9.03 -9.84
CA ARG A 47 -5.96 -8.83 -9.03
C ARG A 47 -6.30 -7.96 -7.82
N SER A 48 -5.72 -8.27 -6.66
CA SER A 48 -5.85 -7.45 -5.46
C SER A 48 -5.12 -6.11 -5.63
N HIS A 49 -5.60 -5.07 -4.95
CA HIS A 49 -4.95 -3.76 -4.86
C HIS A 49 -4.62 -3.43 -3.40
N ILE A 50 -3.80 -2.40 -3.17
CA ILE A 50 -3.46 -1.95 -1.82
C ILE A 50 -4.18 -0.64 -1.51
N ILE A 51 -4.71 -0.57 -0.30
CA ILE A 51 -5.21 0.65 0.33
C ILE A 51 -4.30 0.98 1.51
N LEU A 52 -3.92 2.25 1.64
CA LEU A 52 -3.34 2.81 2.87
C LEU A 52 -4.32 3.87 3.40
N CYS A 53 -4.85 3.64 4.60
CA CYS A 53 -5.81 4.52 5.26
C CYS A 53 -5.09 5.79 5.73
N THR A 54 -5.30 6.90 5.01
CA THR A 54 -4.66 8.20 5.26
C THR A 54 -5.62 9.32 5.64
N GLU A 55 -6.86 8.96 5.97
CA GLU A 55 -7.95 9.89 6.26
C GLU A 55 -7.70 10.77 7.50
N GLY A 56 -6.77 10.34 8.37
CA GLY A 56 -6.34 11.12 9.52
C GLY A 56 -5.35 12.26 9.20
N PHE A 57 -4.94 12.44 7.95
CA PHE A 57 -4.02 13.50 7.53
C PHE A 57 -4.70 14.56 6.64
N PRO A 58 -4.17 15.79 6.61
CA PRO A 58 -4.61 16.81 5.66
C PRO A 58 -4.49 16.34 4.20
N ILE A 59 -5.41 16.79 3.34
CA ILE A 59 -5.45 16.47 1.89
C ILE A 59 -4.08 16.69 1.22
N ALA A 60 -3.42 17.82 1.53
CA ALA A 60 -2.11 18.16 0.96
C ALA A 60 -1.02 17.16 1.35
N ASP A 61 -1.10 16.58 2.55
CA ASP A 61 -0.15 15.57 3.03
C ASP A 61 -0.39 14.23 2.35
N VAL A 62 -1.65 13.84 2.17
CA VAL A 62 -2.02 12.62 1.43
C VAL A 62 -1.56 12.71 -0.02
N LYS A 63 -1.78 13.86 -0.67
CA LYS A 63 -1.28 14.10 -2.03
C LYS A 63 0.24 13.97 -2.09
N TRP A 64 0.96 14.59 -1.15
CA TRP A 64 2.42 14.51 -1.08
C TRP A 64 2.92 13.08 -0.85
N LEU A 65 2.25 12.29 -0.01
CA LEU A 65 2.56 10.87 0.19
C LEU A 65 2.34 10.05 -1.09
N ALA A 66 1.24 10.30 -1.81
CA ALA A 66 0.99 9.66 -3.09
C ALA A 66 2.09 9.97 -4.12
N ASP A 67 2.52 11.24 -4.22
CA ASP A 67 3.63 11.64 -5.09
C ASP A 67 4.95 10.96 -4.68
N LYS A 68 5.22 10.79 -3.38
CA LYS A 68 6.37 10.02 -2.90
C LYS A 68 6.32 8.55 -3.30
N LEU A 69 5.14 7.91 -3.24
CA LEU A 69 4.95 6.53 -3.70
C LEU A 69 5.14 6.42 -5.22
N ILE A 70 4.66 7.40 -5.99
CA ILE A 70 4.87 7.48 -7.44
C ILE A 70 6.36 7.57 -7.77
N ASN A 71 7.11 8.41 -7.04
CA ASN A 71 8.56 8.56 -7.24
C ASN A 71 9.35 7.29 -6.88
N LEU A 72 8.79 6.38 -6.07
CA LEU A 72 9.36 5.05 -5.84
C LEU A 72 9.05 4.05 -6.97
N GLY A 73 8.27 4.44 -7.97
CA GLY A 73 7.88 3.61 -9.10
C GLY A 73 6.51 2.94 -8.96
N PHE A 74 5.74 3.24 -7.92
CA PHE A 74 4.41 2.65 -7.73
C PHE A 74 3.32 3.46 -8.45
N LYS A 75 2.34 2.76 -9.01
CA LYS A 75 1.11 3.39 -9.52
C LYS A 75 0.17 3.71 -8.36
N ALA A 76 0.37 4.88 -7.74
CA ALA A 76 -0.43 5.35 -6.61
C ALA A 76 -1.33 6.54 -6.99
N THR A 77 -2.46 6.67 -6.31
CA THR A 77 -3.42 7.77 -6.47
C THR A 77 -4.02 8.15 -5.12
N GLN A 78 -4.31 9.43 -4.91
CA GLN A 78 -5.21 9.87 -3.84
C GLN A 78 -6.65 9.59 -4.28
N TYR A 79 -7.39 8.83 -3.48
CA TYR A 79 -8.81 8.57 -3.69
C TYR A 79 -9.67 9.67 -3.04
N VAL A 80 -10.93 9.76 -3.46
CA VAL A 80 -11.91 10.82 -3.08
C VAL A 80 -12.08 10.96 -1.56
N SER A 81 -11.78 9.91 -0.79
CA SER A 81 -11.88 9.88 0.67
C SER A 81 -10.55 10.12 1.41
N ASN A 82 -9.53 10.71 0.79
CA ASN A 82 -8.17 10.85 1.38
C ASN A 82 -7.49 9.52 1.70
N ILE A 83 -7.80 8.49 0.91
CA ILE A 83 -7.14 7.19 0.97
C ILE A 83 -6.04 7.15 -0.09
N SER A 84 -4.86 6.63 0.25
CA SER A 84 -3.83 6.35 -0.75
C SER A 84 -4.08 4.96 -1.35
N HIS A 85 -4.40 4.92 -2.63
CA HIS A 85 -4.67 3.70 -3.37
C HIS A 85 -3.45 3.35 -4.23
N ILE A 86 -2.98 2.10 -4.16
CA ILE A 86 -1.93 1.57 -5.04
C ILE A 86 -2.57 0.55 -5.96
N SER A 87 -2.43 0.80 -7.25
CA SER A 87 -3.04 0.03 -8.33
C SER A 87 -2.67 -1.46 -8.28
N VAL A 88 -3.58 -2.30 -8.78
CA VAL A 88 -3.38 -3.73 -9.02
C VAL A 88 -2.12 -4.06 -9.83
N TYR A 89 -1.64 -3.13 -10.64
CA TYR A 89 -0.43 -3.28 -11.46
C TYR A 89 0.87 -3.04 -10.69
N SER A 90 0.80 -2.52 -9.45
CA SER A 90 1.95 -2.30 -8.58
C SER A 90 1.84 -3.06 -7.26
N THR A 91 0.77 -3.84 -7.03
CA THR A 91 0.58 -4.61 -5.79
C THR A 91 1.74 -5.57 -5.51
N GLU A 92 2.16 -6.34 -6.52
CA GLU A 92 3.25 -7.32 -6.37
C GLU A 92 4.59 -6.62 -6.07
N ASP A 93 4.94 -5.59 -6.86
CA ASP A 93 6.15 -4.79 -6.66
C ASP A 93 6.16 -4.09 -5.31
N PHE A 94 5.00 -3.58 -4.86
CA PHE A 94 4.85 -2.97 -3.56
C PHE A 94 5.11 -3.97 -2.43
N LEU A 95 4.49 -5.15 -2.47
CA LEU A 95 4.71 -6.19 -1.46
C LEU A 95 6.16 -6.70 -1.48
N ASN A 96 6.77 -6.81 -2.65
CA ASN A 96 8.19 -7.14 -2.80
C ASN A 96 9.09 -6.06 -2.17
N TYR A 97 8.76 -4.78 -2.38
CA TYR A 97 9.47 -3.66 -1.75
C TYR A 97 9.37 -3.69 -0.23
N LEU A 98 8.22 -4.08 0.34
CA LEU A 98 8.11 -4.26 1.79
C LEU A 98 9.02 -5.39 2.28
N GLY A 99 9.24 -6.42 1.47
CA GLY A 99 9.91 -7.65 1.84
C GLY A 99 9.00 -8.62 2.60
N PRO A 100 9.56 -9.69 3.19
CA PRO A 100 8.78 -10.70 3.89
C PRO A 100 8.05 -10.11 5.10
N CYS A 101 6.86 -10.64 5.38
CA CYS A 101 6.09 -10.26 6.55
C CYS A 101 6.90 -10.58 7.84
N PRO A 102 7.15 -9.59 8.71
CA PRO A 102 8.06 -9.76 9.85
C PRO A 102 7.42 -10.53 11.02
N VAL A 103 6.08 -10.61 11.07
CA VAL A 103 5.34 -11.19 12.19
C VAL A 103 4.21 -12.05 11.66
N LYS A 104 4.10 -13.29 12.16
CA LYS A 104 3.13 -14.28 11.67
C LYS A 104 1.68 -13.78 11.68
N ASP A 105 1.31 -12.97 12.69
CA ASP A 105 -0.05 -12.52 12.91
C ASP A 105 -0.52 -11.52 11.85
N TYR A 106 0.41 -10.86 11.15
CA TYR A 106 0.11 -9.97 10.02
C TYR A 106 0.25 -10.64 8.65
N LYS A 107 0.53 -11.95 8.57
CA LYS A 107 0.70 -12.66 7.29
C LYS A 107 -0.50 -12.53 6.37
N TYR A 108 -1.72 -12.42 6.92
CA TYR A 108 -2.93 -12.27 6.13
C TYR A 108 -2.90 -11.02 5.23
N LYS A 109 -2.17 -9.96 5.61
CA LYS A 109 -2.00 -8.76 4.77
C LYS A 109 -1.13 -9.04 3.53
N TRP A 110 -0.25 -10.04 3.57
CA TRP A 110 0.61 -10.45 2.45
C TRP A 110 0.01 -11.57 1.58
N ASN A 111 -1.24 -11.99 1.82
CA ASN A 111 -1.87 -13.09 1.08
C ASN A 111 -2.29 -12.67 -0.35
N TYR A 112 -1.30 -12.33 -1.17
CA TYR A 112 -1.49 -11.97 -2.57
C TYR A 112 -1.63 -13.21 -3.43
N TYR A 113 -2.83 -13.40 -3.97
CA TYR A 113 -3.08 -14.44 -4.97
C TYR A 113 -2.87 -13.85 -6.36
N LYS A 114 -1.76 -14.24 -7.01
CA LYS A 114 -1.58 -13.98 -8.43
C LYS A 114 -2.43 -14.99 -9.20
N ARG A 115 -3.52 -14.52 -9.81
CA ARG A 115 -4.29 -15.37 -10.74
C ARG A 115 -3.33 -15.87 -11.80
N LYS A 116 -3.17 -17.19 -11.92
CA LYS A 116 -2.40 -17.80 -13.01
C LYS A 116 -2.98 -17.27 -14.32
N GLU A 117 -2.12 -16.80 -15.22
CA GLU A 117 -2.55 -16.47 -16.57
C GLU A 117 -3.15 -17.74 -17.16
N VAL A 118 -4.42 -17.66 -17.57
CA VAL A 118 -5.02 -18.77 -18.30
C VAL A 118 -4.32 -18.80 -19.65
N ASN A 119 -3.56 -19.86 -19.90
CA ASN A 119 -2.96 -20.06 -21.20
C ASN A 119 -4.08 -20.16 -22.23
N LYS A 120 -4.10 -19.26 -23.23
CA LYS A 120 -5.16 -19.22 -24.24
C LYS A 120 -5.30 -20.57 -24.99
N ASN A 121 -4.24 -21.36 -25.02
CA ASN A 121 -4.24 -22.71 -25.61
C ASN A 121 -5.09 -23.72 -24.81
N ASP A 122 -5.18 -23.59 -23.48
CA ASP A 122 -6.01 -24.48 -22.64
C ASP A 122 -7.52 -24.21 -22.82
N LEU A 123 -7.89 -23.00 -23.23
CA LEU A 123 -9.28 -22.62 -23.51
C LEU A 123 -9.79 -23.15 -24.85
N PHE A 124 -8.90 -23.33 -25.84
CA PHE A 124 -9.25 -23.91 -27.14
C PHE A 124 -9.44 -25.43 -27.08
N GLN A 125 -8.62 -26.14 -26.29
CA GLN A 125 -8.72 -27.60 -26.09
C GLN A 125 -10.03 -28.04 -25.43
N ARG A 126 -10.74 -27.15 -24.72
CA ARG A 126 -12.06 -27.44 -24.12
C ARG A 126 -13.25 -27.21 -25.05
N LYS A 127 -13.05 -26.55 -26.19
CA LYS A 127 -14.12 -26.27 -27.16
C LYS A 127 -14.26 -27.33 -28.25
N GLU A 128 -13.32 -28.27 -28.37
CA GLU A 128 -13.37 -29.36 -29.36
C GLU A 128 -13.91 -30.70 -28.79
N VAL A 129 -14.43 -30.69 -27.55
CA VAL A 129 -14.98 -31.89 -26.88
C VAL A 129 -16.48 -31.73 -26.56
N LEU A 130 -17.19 -30.84 -27.26
CA LEU A 130 -18.66 -30.70 -27.20
C LEU A 130 -19.27 -30.79 -28.58
#